data_AF-S2KM91-F1
#
_entry.id   AF-S2KM91-F1
#
_cell.length_a   1.000
_cell.length_b   1.000
_cell.length_c   1.000
_cell.angle_alpha   90.00
_cell.angle_beta   90.00
_cell.angle_gamma   90.00
#
_symmetry.space_group_name_H-M   'P 1'
#
loop_
_entity.id
_entity.type
_entity.pdbx_description
1 polymer ?
#
loop_
_entity_poly.entity_id
_entity_poly.type
_entity_poly.pdbx_seq_one_letter_code
_entity_poly.pdbx_strand_id
1 'polypeptide(L)'
;VPAVATGLEAAGVASAATALAGVVTGNADDRIEAVGRFLDTGPGRAYLHLLAFLPGGYSDGTLLTTDQIRRMSEAPTRVRFSIQTLADGSTQIAGFHVRQGTPAEMVPVRQVQWSADKTYLEAHLNGITLTWTPNDGPLQEQLSPLPSADTHLLNGIMVYPVADEASQATTTEYPALPQDWNDAILIFPEDVRAEAIYIVFKVEPRNEAGTATGQGEEVTGRWLEQTSQELGAPIPAQIADRLRGREFSTFADFRRAFWMEVANDPTLSEQFILPNRIIMADGKSPYTISSERVGGRERFEIHHTHEIQHGGAVYDMDNLRVMTPRQHIDIHRTRR
;
A
#
# COMPACT_ATOMS: atom_id res chain seq x y z
N VAL A 1 28.95 -1.21 40.68
CA VAL A 1 28.80 -1.89 39.37
C VAL A 1 27.94 -3.10 39.65
N PRO A 2 26.77 -3.32 39.02
CA PRO A 2 26.47 -3.22 37.57
C PRO A 2 25.11 -2.52 37.31
N ALA A 3 24.48 -2.42 36.13
CA ALA A 3 24.61 -3.11 34.85
C ALA A 3 24.39 -2.11 33.69
N VAL A 4 25.18 -2.30 32.64
CA VAL A 4 25.03 -1.65 31.35
C VAL A 4 23.81 -2.26 30.66
N ALA A 5 22.82 -1.45 30.32
CA ALA A 5 21.72 -1.89 29.46
C ALA A 5 22.26 -1.97 28.02
N THR A 6 22.44 -3.18 27.53
CA THR A 6 22.69 -3.46 26.11
C THR A 6 21.40 -3.24 25.32
N GLY A 7 21.53 -2.60 24.16
CA GLY A 7 20.42 -2.07 23.36
C GLY A 7 19.38 -3.08 22.90
N LEU A 8 18.24 -2.54 22.45
CA LEU A 8 17.15 -3.27 21.86
C LEU A 8 17.49 -3.58 20.39
N GLU A 9 17.92 -4.80 20.07
CA GLU A 9 17.87 -5.28 18.69
C GLU A 9 16.43 -5.67 18.36
N ALA A 10 15.79 -5.01 17.40
CA ALA A 10 14.38 -5.23 17.08
C ALA A 10 14.23 -6.25 15.93
N ALA A 11 13.80 -7.47 16.21
CA ALA A 11 13.30 -8.37 15.17
C ALA A 11 11.79 -8.09 14.95
N GLY A 12 11.47 -7.25 13.96
CA GLY A 12 10.10 -6.86 13.59
C GLY A 12 9.53 -7.72 12.46
N VAL A 13 8.51 -8.51 12.78
CA VAL A 13 7.80 -9.42 11.88
C VAL A 13 6.51 -8.75 11.40
N ALA A 14 6.31 -8.50 10.11
CA ALA A 14 5.04 -7.96 9.58
C ALA A 14 4.24 -9.07 8.91
N SER A 15 2.99 -9.35 9.31
CA SER A 15 2.18 -10.40 8.68
C SER A 15 0.91 -9.85 8.04
N ALA A 16 0.65 -10.24 6.79
CA ALA A 16 -0.70 -10.38 6.26
C ALA A 16 -1.03 -11.89 6.26
N ALA A 17 -1.55 -12.36 7.40
CA ALA A 17 -2.08 -13.70 7.65
C ALA A 17 -1.15 -14.88 8.00
N THR A 18 0.19 -14.88 7.84
CA THR A 18 1.10 -15.81 8.56
C THR A 18 2.53 -15.25 8.60
N ALA A 19 3.31 -15.62 9.62
CA ALA A 19 4.58 -15.00 10.05
C ALA A 19 5.64 -14.71 8.95
N LEU A 20 6.19 -13.50 8.99
CA LEU A 20 7.43 -13.12 8.32
C LEU A 20 8.42 -12.51 9.30
N ALA A 21 9.53 -13.19 9.59
CA ALA A 21 10.65 -12.59 10.32
C ALA A 21 11.38 -11.56 9.44
N GLY A 22 11.26 -10.28 9.80
CA GLY A 22 12.17 -9.21 9.40
C GLY A 22 12.99 -8.77 10.60
N VAL A 23 14.25 -8.37 10.41
CA VAL A 23 15.03 -7.73 11.46
C VAL A 23 15.11 -6.24 11.14
N VAL A 24 14.68 -5.42 12.09
CA VAL A 24 14.92 -3.98 12.16
C VAL A 24 16.21 -3.78 12.96
N THR A 25 17.35 -3.72 12.27
CA THR A 25 18.62 -3.38 12.91
C THR A 25 18.80 -1.86 12.94
N GLY A 26 18.72 -1.24 14.11
CA GLY A 26 19.01 0.18 14.31
C GLY A 26 20.22 0.37 15.24
N ASN A 27 21.19 1.21 14.84
CA ASN A 27 22.18 1.77 15.74
C ASN A 27 21.64 3.10 16.28
N ALA A 28 21.74 3.32 17.59
CA ALA A 28 21.14 4.44 18.32
C ALA A 28 21.68 5.86 18.00
N ASP A 29 22.51 6.01 16.97
CA ASP A 29 23.24 7.25 16.71
C ASP A 29 22.81 8.03 15.44
N ASP A 30 21.87 7.53 14.62
CA ASP A 30 21.29 8.32 13.52
C ASP A 30 19.78 8.08 13.35
N ARG A 31 19.05 9.18 13.11
CA ARG A 31 17.59 9.36 13.28
C ARG A 31 16.69 8.63 12.25
N ILE A 32 17.10 7.48 11.74
CA ILE A 32 16.31 6.56 10.91
C ILE A 32 16.60 5.14 11.41
N GLU A 33 15.58 4.46 11.94
CA GLU A 33 15.79 3.14 12.55
C GLU A 33 15.60 1.98 11.57
N ALA A 34 14.78 2.14 10.52
CA ALA A 34 14.56 1.07 9.54
C ALA A 34 14.07 1.58 8.18
N VAL A 35 14.63 1.02 7.09
CA VAL A 35 14.03 1.02 5.75
C VAL A 35 14.19 -0.35 5.13
N GLY A 36 13.10 -0.92 4.62
CA GLY A 36 13.14 -2.23 3.99
C GLY A 36 11.94 -2.54 3.11
N ARG A 37 12.15 -3.51 2.22
CA ARG A 37 11.09 -4.19 1.46
C ARG A 37 10.98 -5.61 1.99
N PHE A 38 9.81 -5.97 2.50
CA PHE A 38 9.51 -7.26 3.10
C PHE A 38 8.56 -8.03 2.18
N LEU A 39 8.77 -9.33 1.99
CA LEU A 39 7.94 -10.17 1.11
C LEU A 39 7.17 -11.17 1.96
N ASP A 40 5.84 -11.14 1.94
CA ASP A 40 5.01 -12.22 2.48
C ASP A 40 5.16 -13.48 1.63
N THR A 41 5.36 -14.62 2.28
CA THR A 41 5.59 -15.91 1.60
C THR A 41 4.37 -16.83 1.64
N GLY A 42 3.29 -16.44 2.35
CA GLY A 42 2.01 -17.16 2.43
C GLY A 42 1.16 -17.08 1.15
N PRO A 43 -0.04 -17.70 1.12
CA PRO A 43 -0.96 -17.58 -0.01
C PRO A 43 -1.44 -16.12 -0.18
N GLY A 44 -1.26 -15.52 -1.34
CA GLY A 44 -1.60 -14.09 -1.55
C GLY A 44 -0.51 -13.12 -1.06
N ARG A 45 0.74 -13.60 -1.07
CA ARG A 45 1.98 -12.86 -0.89
C ARG A 45 1.91 -11.37 -1.31
N ALA A 46 2.44 -10.48 -0.49
CA ALA A 46 2.48 -9.04 -0.73
C ALA A 46 3.88 -8.50 -0.43
N TYR A 47 4.30 -7.45 -1.14
CA TYR A 47 5.47 -6.69 -0.70
C TYR A 47 5.03 -5.58 0.25
N LEU A 48 5.64 -5.52 1.43
CA LEU A 48 5.53 -4.38 2.33
C LEU A 48 6.78 -3.52 2.17
N HIS A 49 6.60 -2.27 1.75
CA HIS A 49 7.63 -1.24 1.95
C HIS A 49 7.38 -0.57 3.29
N LEU A 50 8.41 -0.45 4.12
CA LEU A 50 8.31 0.19 5.44
C LEU A 50 9.46 1.16 5.62
N LEU A 51 9.14 2.36 6.12
CA LEU A 51 10.06 3.32 6.70
C LEU A 51 9.66 3.50 8.16
N ALA A 52 10.63 3.40 9.07
CA ALA A 52 10.45 3.67 10.49
C ALA A 52 11.51 4.67 10.97
N PHE A 53 11.07 5.68 11.72
CA PHE A 53 11.97 6.61 12.39
C PHE A 53 11.47 6.96 13.79
N LEU A 54 12.42 7.18 14.70
CA LEU A 54 12.12 7.82 15.97
C LEU A 54 11.73 9.26 15.69
N PRO A 55 10.62 9.76 16.24
CA PRO A 55 10.35 11.17 16.33
C PRO A 55 11.32 11.79 17.35
N GLY A 56 12.61 11.77 17.05
CA GLY A 56 13.63 12.48 17.82
C GLY A 56 13.31 13.96 17.75
N GLY A 57 13.33 14.62 18.90
CA GLY A 57 12.82 15.97 19.08
C GLY A 57 13.19 16.92 17.95
N TYR A 58 12.20 17.28 17.14
CA TYR A 58 12.34 18.35 16.17
C TYR A 58 12.65 19.63 16.95
N SER A 59 13.80 20.24 16.68
CA SER A 59 14.26 21.46 17.36
C SER A 59 13.44 22.70 17.00
N ASP A 60 12.19 22.53 16.56
CA ASP A 60 11.26 23.60 16.15
C ASP A 60 10.17 23.90 17.20
N GLY A 61 10.20 23.23 18.36
CA GLY A 61 9.35 23.56 19.51
C GLY A 61 7.99 22.84 19.54
N THR A 62 7.76 21.83 18.69
CA THR A 62 6.54 20.98 18.69
C THR A 62 6.70 19.66 19.45
N LEU A 63 7.53 19.64 20.50
CA LEU A 63 7.96 18.42 21.20
C LEU A 63 6.84 17.80 22.05
N LEU A 64 6.01 16.95 21.44
CA LEU A 64 5.18 16.01 22.18
C LEU A 64 6.04 14.82 22.63
N THR A 65 6.15 14.63 23.94
CA THR A 65 6.78 13.45 24.55
C THR A 65 5.94 12.19 24.30
N THR A 66 6.56 11.01 24.35
CA THR A 66 5.86 9.72 24.27
C THR A 66 4.66 9.66 25.23
N ASP A 67 4.81 10.19 26.46
CA ASP A 67 3.74 10.22 27.47
C ASP A 67 2.56 11.13 27.08
N GLN A 68 2.82 12.22 26.36
CA GLN A 68 1.77 13.08 25.84
C GLN A 68 1.05 12.39 24.67
N ILE A 69 1.80 11.82 23.71
CA ILE A 69 1.25 11.14 22.53
C ILE A 69 0.44 9.91 22.96
N ARG A 70 0.86 9.18 23.99
CA ARG A 70 0.18 7.97 24.50
C ARG A 70 -1.31 8.18 24.79
N ARG A 71 -1.71 9.41 25.15
CA ARG A 71 -3.10 9.77 25.48
C ARG A 71 -3.90 10.31 24.30
N MET A 72 -3.29 10.37 23.11
CA MET A 72 -3.89 10.92 21.91
C MET A 72 -4.36 9.79 21.00
N SER A 73 -5.47 10.01 20.29
CA SER A 73 -5.88 9.16 19.17
C SER A 73 -5.13 9.50 17.88
N GLU A 74 -4.72 10.77 17.75
CA GLU A 74 -3.92 11.29 16.65
C GLU A 74 -2.98 12.37 17.19
N ALA A 75 -1.76 12.48 16.66
CA ALA A 75 -0.82 13.54 17.03
C ALA A 75 -0.50 14.45 15.84
N PRO A 76 -0.34 15.77 16.06
CA PRO A 76 0.00 16.71 15.01
C PRO A 76 1.45 16.50 14.56
N THR A 77 1.69 16.63 13.26
CA THR A 77 3.03 16.71 12.66
C THR A 77 3.10 17.84 11.63
N ARG A 78 4.30 18.34 11.38
CA ARG A 78 4.57 19.35 10.35
C ARG A 78 5.01 18.75 9.02
N VAL A 79 5.42 17.49 9.04
CA VAL A 79 5.83 16.74 7.86
C VAL A 79 5.24 15.33 7.93
N ARG A 80 4.66 14.87 6.82
CA ARG A 80 4.26 13.47 6.63
C ARG A 80 4.96 12.87 5.45
N PHE A 81 5.13 11.57 5.47
CA PHE A 81 5.83 10.85 4.43
C PHE A 81 4.88 9.85 3.76
N SER A 82 5.15 9.58 2.48
CA SER A 82 4.41 8.60 1.70
C SER A 82 5.38 7.83 0.82
N ILE A 83 5.17 6.51 0.75
CA ILE A 83 5.87 5.64 -0.19
C ILE A 83 5.03 5.60 -1.47
N GLN A 84 5.59 6.08 -2.58
CA GLN A 84 4.89 6.23 -3.86
C GLN A 84 5.53 5.36 -4.94
N THR A 85 4.73 4.81 -5.85
CA THR A 85 5.25 4.24 -7.12
C THR A 85 5.18 5.32 -8.18
N LEU A 86 6.31 5.60 -8.82
CA LEU A 86 6.44 6.51 -9.93
C LEU A 86 5.89 5.91 -11.22
N ALA A 87 5.70 6.75 -12.24
CA ALA A 87 5.16 6.34 -13.54
C ALA A 87 6.01 5.29 -14.26
N ASP A 88 7.31 5.23 -13.96
CA ASP A 88 8.26 4.25 -14.49
C ASP A 88 8.27 2.92 -13.69
N GLY A 89 7.46 2.82 -12.64
CA GLY A 89 7.37 1.64 -11.79
C GLY A 89 8.37 1.61 -10.63
N SER A 90 9.27 2.59 -10.52
CA SER A 90 10.17 2.70 -9.36
C SER A 90 9.42 3.18 -8.11
N THR A 91 9.93 2.81 -6.94
CA THR A 91 9.38 3.25 -5.64
C THR A 91 10.22 4.39 -5.08
N GLN A 92 9.57 5.44 -4.60
CA GLN A 92 10.22 6.57 -3.92
C GLN A 92 9.54 6.88 -2.58
N ILE A 93 10.28 7.52 -1.68
CA ILE A 93 9.74 8.11 -0.44
C ILE A 93 9.64 9.63 -0.65
N ALA A 94 8.42 10.17 -0.51
CA ALA A 94 8.15 11.60 -0.63
C ALA A 94 7.71 12.16 0.73
N GLY A 95 8.34 13.25 1.18
CA GLY A 95 7.92 14.01 2.35
C GLY A 95 7.07 15.22 1.96
N PHE A 96 6.08 15.57 2.77
CA PHE A 96 5.16 16.67 2.50
C PHE A 96 5.02 17.54 3.73
N HIS A 97 5.27 18.85 3.58
CA HIS A 97 4.83 19.79 4.59
C HIS A 97 3.30 19.85 4.63
N VAL A 98 2.74 19.65 5.82
CA VAL A 98 1.30 19.68 6.04
C VAL A 98 0.89 20.99 6.71
N ARG A 99 -0.25 21.54 6.27
CA ARG A 99 -0.75 22.83 6.77
C ARG A 99 -1.40 22.64 8.13
N GLN A 100 -1.09 23.57 9.05
CA GLN A 100 -1.71 23.62 10.37
C GLN A 100 -3.24 23.71 10.29
N GLY A 101 -3.93 23.02 11.19
CA GLY A 101 -5.38 23.02 11.30
C GLY A 101 -6.09 22.23 10.20
N THR A 102 -5.37 21.41 9.44
CA THR A 102 -5.96 20.53 8.41
C THR A 102 -5.94 19.07 8.87
N PRO A 103 -6.84 18.20 8.36
CA PRO A 103 -6.78 16.77 8.66
C PRO A 103 -5.43 16.13 8.31
N ALA A 104 -4.71 16.68 7.33
CA ALA A 104 -3.38 16.21 6.95
C ALA A 104 -2.33 16.44 8.05
N GLU A 105 -2.53 17.37 8.98
CA GLU A 105 -1.64 17.58 10.14
C GLU A 105 -1.68 16.39 11.12
N MET A 106 -2.79 15.65 11.17
CA MET A 106 -3.02 14.64 12.20
C MET A 106 -2.59 13.25 11.73
N VAL A 107 -1.66 12.64 12.48
CA VAL A 107 -1.20 11.26 12.27
C VAL A 107 -1.87 10.33 13.28
N PRO A 108 -2.46 9.20 12.86
CA PRO A 108 -3.04 8.23 13.78
C PRO A 108 -2.03 7.69 14.79
N VAL A 109 -2.42 7.65 16.07
CA VAL A 109 -1.65 7.01 17.13
C VAL A 109 -2.18 5.60 17.35
N ARG A 110 -1.30 4.60 17.32
CA ARG A 110 -1.63 3.18 17.45
C ARG A 110 -0.91 2.58 18.63
N GLN A 111 -1.68 2.00 19.54
CA GLN A 111 -1.15 1.30 20.70
C GLN A 111 -0.66 -0.08 20.26
N VAL A 112 0.61 -0.35 20.53
CA VAL A 112 1.17 -1.70 20.42
C VAL A 112 0.71 -2.49 21.64
N GLN A 113 0.29 -3.73 21.42
CA GLN A 113 -0.29 -4.58 22.46
C GLN A 113 0.49 -5.87 22.57
N TRP A 114 0.55 -6.44 23.78
CA TRP A 114 1.02 -7.81 23.95
C TRP A 114 0.02 -8.79 23.34
N SER A 115 0.54 -9.85 22.74
CA SER A 115 -0.23 -11.05 22.43
C SER A 115 -0.85 -11.63 23.71
N ALA A 116 -1.93 -12.40 23.57
CA ALA A 116 -2.65 -12.96 24.71
C ALA A 116 -1.75 -13.82 25.63
N ASP A 117 -0.75 -14.48 25.06
CA ASP A 117 0.24 -15.31 25.75
C ASP A 117 1.53 -14.55 26.14
N LYS A 118 1.61 -13.24 25.85
CA LYS A 118 2.77 -12.36 26.08
C LYS A 118 4.07 -12.84 25.43
N THR A 119 3.99 -13.56 24.33
CA THR A 119 5.18 -14.03 23.59
C THR A 119 5.66 -13.01 22.56
N TYR A 120 4.76 -12.17 22.03
CA TYR A 120 5.10 -11.11 21.08
C TYR A 120 4.23 -9.87 21.30
N LEU A 121 4.65 -8.75 20.72
CA LEU A 121 3.92 -7.49 20.63
C LEU A 121 3.31 -7.35 19.24
N GLU A 122 2.15 -6.71 19.11
CA GLU A 122 1.46 -6.48 17.85
C GLU A 122 0.87 -5.07 17.73
N ALA A 123 0.91 -4.51 16.52
CA ALA A 123 0.29 -3.26 16.15
C ALA A 123 -0.58 -3.45 14.90
N HIS A 124 -1.87 -3.16 15.04
CA HIS A 124 -2.85 -3.26 13.96
C HIS A 124 -2.94 -1.93 13.22
N LEU A 125 -2.67 -1.97 11.92
CA LEU A 125 -2.68 -0.83 11.01
C LEU A 125 -3.70 -1.08 9.89
N ASN A 126 -3.78 -0.15 8.94
CA ASN A 126 -4.65 -0.31 7.78
C ASN A 126 -4.13 -1.45 6.89
N GLY A 127 -4.72 -2.63 7.01
CA GLY A 127 -4.44 -3.79 6.15
C GLY A 127 -3.18 -4.59 6.49
N ILE A 128 -2.44 -4.24 7.56
CA ILE A 128 -1.28 -5.01 8.05
C ILE A 128 -1.25 -5.08 9.57
N THR A 129 -0.66 -6.15 10.09
CA THR A 129 -0.28 -6.27 11.50
C THR A 129 1.24 -6.36 11.58
N LEU A 130 1.87 -5.41 12.27
CA LEU A 130 3.28 -5.47 12.62
C LEU A 130 3.40 -6.19 13.97
N THR A 131 4.42 -7.04 14.12
CA THR A 131 4.69 -7.78 15.35
C THR A 131 6.16 -7.70 15.73
N TRP A 132 6.48 -7.75 17.02
CA TRP A 132 7.84 -7.73 17.55
C TRP A 132 7.99 -8.83 18.58
N THR A 133 9.10 -9.57 18.52
CA THR A 133 9.45 -10.54 19.58
C THR A 133 10.59 -9.95 20.40
N PRO A 134 10.43 -9.72 21.71
CA PRO A 134 11.51 -9.27 22.57
C PRO A 134 12.66 -10.29 22.60
N ASN A 135 13.91 -9.83 22.62
CA ASN A 135 15.11 -10.68 22.56
C ASN A 135 15.25 -11.71 23.70
N ASP A 136 14.47 -11.56 24.79
CA ASP A 136 14.46 -12.47 25.92
C ASP A 136 13.40 -13.60 25.80
N GLY A 137 12.61 -13.62 24.72
CA GLY A 137 11.67 -14.71 24.41
C GLY A 137 12.35 -15.91 23.72
N PRO A 138 11.71 -17.10 23.66
CA PRO A 138 12.27 -18.21 22.90
C PRO A 138 12.38 -17.80 21.42
N LEU A 139 13.61 -17.67 20.92
CA LEU A 139 13.89 -17.44 19.51
C LEU A 139 13.12 -18.47 18.69
N GLN A 140 12.30 -18.03 17.73
CA GLN A 140 11.77 -18.94 16.73
C GLN A 140 12.98 -19.57 16.00
N GLU A 141 13.10 -20.90 16.07
CA GLU A 141 14.23 -21.65 15.50
C GLU A 141 14.33 -21.55 13.96
N GLN A 142 13.35 -20.94 13.30
CA GLN A 142 13.38 -20.64 11.87
C GLN A 142 13.25 -19.13 11.63
N LEU A 143 14.39 -18.44 11.64
CA LEU A 143 14.50 -17.13 11.00
C LEU A 143 14.45 -17.35 9.49
N SER A 144 13.42 -16.81 8.82
CA SER A 144 13.41 -16.63 7.37
C SER A 144 14.63 -15.79 6.95
N PRO A 145 15.20 -16.01 5.74
CA PRO A 145 16.35 -15.23 5.28
C PRO A 145 16.04 -13.73 5.37
N LEU A 146 16.99 -12.98 5.95
CA LEU A 146 16.90 -11.54 6.16
C LEU A 146 16.52 -10.83 4.84
N PRO A 147 15.50 -9.95 4.84
CA PRO A 147 15.19 -9.15 3.66
C PRO A 147 16.36 -8.23 3.33
N SER A 148 16.63 -8.04 2.04
CA SER A 148 17.59 -7.05 1.57
C SER A 148 17.10 -5.66 1.98
N ALA A 149 17.82 -4.96 2.85
CA ALA A 149 17.60 -3.54 3.08
C ALA A 149 17.83 -2.80 1.75
N ASP A 150 16.77 -2.35 1.10
CA ASP A 150 16.85 -1.60 -0.16
C ASP A 150 17.17 -0.14 0.17
N THR A 151 18.41 0.11 0.58
CA THR A 151 18.90 1.42 1.03
C THR A 151 18.89 2.46 -0.10
N HIS A 152 18.68 2.07 -1.35
CA HIS A 152 18.49 2.98 -2.48
C HIS A 152 17.25 3.88 -2.31
N LEU A 153 16.24 3.46 -1.54
CA LEU A 153 15.07 4.28 -1.22
C LEU A 153 15.38 5.49 -0.33
N LEU A 154 16.54 5.51 0.34
CA LEU A 154 16.98 6.58 1.23
C LEU A 154 17.76 7.70 0.52
N ASN A 155 18.23 7.47 -0.70
CA ASN A 155 19.02 8.46 -1.44
C ASN A 155 18.11 9.58 -1.96
N GLY A 156 18.05 10.69 -1.22
CA GLY A 156 17.40 11.92 -1.66
C GLY A 156 15.90 12.00 -1.38
N ILE A 157 15.46 11.66 -0.15
CA ILE A 157 14.08 11.92 0.29
C ILE A 157 13.79 13.43 0.13
N MET A 158 13.01 13.76 -0.88
CA MET A 158 12.60 15.14 -1.15
C MET A 158 11.41 15.48 -0.25
N VAL A 159 11.54 16.57 0.52
CA VAL A 159 10.42 17.14 1.28
C VAL A 159 9.85 18.30 0.49
N TYR A 160 8.62 18.13 0.02
CA TYR A 160 7.92 19.14 -0.76
C TYR A 160 7.34 20.23 0.15
N PRO A 161 7.51 21.52 -0.21
CA PRO A 161 6.97 22.66 0.55
C PRO A 161 5.44 22.66 0.54
N VAL A 162 4.79 23.38 1.46
CA VAL A 162 3.32 23.55 1.39
C VAL A 162 2.97 24.18 0.04
N ALA A 163 2.14 23.51 -0.75
CA ALA A 163 1.72 24.05 -2.03
C ALA A 163 0.97 25.37 -1.83
N ASP A 164 1.52 26.48 -2.31
CA ASP A 164 0.77 27.72 -2.46
C ASP A 164 -0.25 27.52 -3.59
N GLU A 165 -1.47 28.04 -3.45
CA GLU A 165 -2.55 27.85 -4.43
C GLU A 165 -2.14 28.25 -5.87
N ALA A 166 -1.17 29.16 -6.02
CA ALA A 166 -0.59 29.57 -7.30
C ALA A 166 0.34 28.53 -7.96
N SER A 167 0.90 27.59 -7.19
CA SER A 167 1.87 26.58 -7.66
C SER A 167 1.23 25.30 -8.22
N GLN A 168 -0.05 25.07 -7.94
CA GLN A 168 -0.82 23.95 -8.51
C GLN A 168 -1.17 24.13 -10.00
N ALA A 169 -1.03 25.35 -10.53
CA ALA A 169 -1.48 25.69 -11.88
C ALA A 169 -0.42 25.51 -12.99
N THR A 170 0.87 25.32 -12.65
CA THR A 170 1.96 25.42 -13.64
C THR A 170 3.04 24.34 -13.59
N THR A 171 2.96 23.35 -12.69
CA THR A 171 4.01 22.32 -12.57
C THR A 171 3.44 20.91 -12.61
N THR A 172 3.75 20.16 -13.66
CA THR A 172 3.44 18.73 -13.83
C THR A 172 4.34 17.80 -12.98
N GLU A 173 5.31 18.36 -12.25
CA GLU A 173 6.33 17.62 -11.47
C GLU A 173 6.09 17.60 -9.95
N TYR A 174 5.04 18.26 -9.43
CA TYR A 174 4.73 18.20 -8.00
C TYR A 174 3.94 16.91 -7.71
N PRO A 175 4.41 15.99 -6.84
CA PRO A 175 3.65 14.79 -6.55
C PRO A 175 2.34 15.16 -5.87
N ALA A 176 1.25 14.57 -6.34
CA ALA A 176 -0.04 14.75 -5.72
C ALA A 176 0.03 14.35 -4.24
N LEU A 177 -0.61 15.14 -3.37
CA LEU A 177 -0.80 14.76 -1.98
C LEU A 177 -1.50 13.40 -1.94
N PRO A 178 -1.05 12.45 -1.09
CA PRO A 178 -1.73 11.18 -0.93
C PRO A 178 -3.19 11.42 -0.54
N GLN A 179 -4.11 10.74 -1.23
CA GLN A 179 -5.53 10.77 -0.86
C GLN A 179 -5.78 10.07 0.48
N ASP A 180 -4.97 9.03 0.76
CA ASP A 180 -4.96 8.28 2.01
C ASP A 180 -3.51 8.12 2.49
N TRP A 181 -3.28 8.41 3.76
CA TRP A 181 -1.98 8.24 4.40
C TRP A 181 -1.87 6.85 5.00
N ASN A 182 -0.79 6.14 4.66
CA ASN A 182 -0.42 4.85 5.25
C ASN A 182 0.74 5.07 6.23
N ASP A 183 0.47 5.84 7.28
CA ASP A 183 1.42 6.15 8.33
C ASP A 183 0.74 6.10 9.71
N ALA A 184 1.54 5.92 10.75
CA ALA A 184 1.07 5.91 12.13
C ALA A 184 2.22 6.23 13.09
N ILE A 185 1.86 6.68 14.29
CA ILE A 185 2.78 6.71 15.43
C ILE A 185 2.44 5.53 16.33
N LEU A 186 3.40 4.63 16.50
CA LEU A 186 3.31 3.48 17.37
C LEU A 186 3.72 3.86 18.79
N ILE A 187 2.90 3.47 19.76
CA ILE A 187 3.18 3.66 21.19
C ILE A 187 3.24 2.30 21.86
N PHE A 188 4.42 1.97 22.40
CA PHE A 188 4.67 0.70 23.07
C PHE A 188 4.14 0.67 24.51
N PRO A 189 3.78 -0.51 25.04
CA PRO A 189 3.48 -0.69 26.45
C PRO A 189 4.60 -0.18 27.36
N GLU A 190 4.25 0.36 28.53
CA GLU A 190 5.23 0.98 29.44
C GLU A 190 6.28 -0.01 29.98
N ASP A 191 5.93 -1.28 30.10
CA ASP A 191 6.82 -2.37 30.50
C ASP A 191 7.88 -2.68 29.45
N VAL A 192 7.64 -2.35 28.17
CA VAL A 192 8.60 -2.48 27.07
C VAL A 192 9.61 -1.32 27.07
N ARG A 193 9.25 -0.17 27.64
CA ARG A 193 10.11 1.04 27.74
C ARG A 193 10.73 1.51 26.42
N ALA A 194 10.04 1.28 25.30
CA ALA A 194 10.46 1.79 24.00
C ALA A 194 9.89 3.20 23.73
N GLU A 195 10.62 3.99 22.95
CA GLU A 195 10.14 5.28 22.45
C GLU A 195 9.00 5.10 21.44
N ALA A 196 8.25 6.18 21.19
CA ALA A 196 7.28 6.20 20.11
C ALA A 196 8.01 6.01 18.75
N ILE A 197 7.41 5.31 17.80
CA ILE A 197 7.99 5.15 16.45
C ILE A 197 7.00 5.68 15.43
N TYR A 198 7.42 6.60 14.57
CA TYR A 198 6.62 6.96 13.39
C TYR A 198 6.97 6.00 12.26
N ILE A 199 5.94 5.42 11.66
CA ILE A 199 6.05 4.47 10.57
C ILE A 199 5.30 4.97 9.34
N VAL A 200 5.82 4.61 8.17
CA VAL A 200 5.18 4.80 6.87
C VAL A 200 5.27 3.48 6.15
N PHE A 201 4.16 3.03 5.58
CA PHE A 201 4.12 1.76 4.91
C PHE A 201 3.37 1.80 3.59
N LYS A 202 3.67 0.83 2.74
CA LYS A 202 2.89 0.55 1.55
C LYS A 202 2.88 -0.94 1.31
N VAL A 203 1.68 -1.49 1.21
CA VAL A 203 1.47 -2.85 0.75
C VAL A 203 1.36 -2.83 -0.78
N GLU A 204 2.08 -3.71 -1.44
CA GLU A 204 1.95 -4.04 -2.86
C GLU A 204 1.41 -5.46 -2.98
N PRO A 205 0.09 -5.66 -2.90
CA PRO A 205 -0.51 -7.00 -2.84
C PRO A 205 -0.53 -7.72 -4.19
N ARG A 206 -0.14 -7.04 -5.28
CA ARG A 206 -0.41 -7.45 -6.67
C ARG A 206 0.84 -7.83 -7.48
N ASN A 207 2.03 -7.77 -6.90
CA ASN A 207 3.29 -7.85 -7.65
C ASN A 207 3.91 -9.25 -7.66
N GLU A 208 3.04 -10.26 -7.69
CA GLU A 208 3.30 -11.67 -7.45
C GLU A 208 3.15 -12.49 -8.70
N ALA A 209 3.94 -13.56 -8.85
CA ALA A 209 3.67 -14.52 -9.91
C ALA A 209 2.45 -15.39 -9.54
N GLY A 210 1.55 -15.65 -10.48
CA GLY A 210 0.41 -16.53 -10.24
C GLY A 210 -0.34 -16.92 -11.50
N THR A 211 -1.23 -17.90 -11.35
CA THR A 211 -2.02 -18.46 -12.44
C THR A 211 -3.41 -17.84 -12.47
N ALA A 212 -3.86 -17.41 -13.64
CA ALA A 212 -5.24 -16.95 -13.82
C ALA A 212 -6.24 -18.08 -13.61
N THR A 213 -7.23 -17.84 -12.76
CA THR A 213 -8.31 -18.76 -12.38
C THR A 213 -9.67 -18.04 -12.47
N GLY A 214 -10.76 -18.72 -12.15
CA GLY A 214 -12.11 -18.15 -12.25
C GLY A 214 -12.78 -18.38 -13.60
N GLN A 215 -14.11 -18.31 -13.62
CA GLN A 215 -14.93 -18.56 -14.81
C GLN A 215 -15.28 -17.28 -15.58
N GLY A 216 -15.28 -16.13 -14.92
CA GLY A 216 -15.89 -14.91 -15.43
C GLY A 216 -17.42 -15.05 -15.47
N GLU A 217 -18.09 -14.04 -16.03
CA GLU A 217 -19.54 -14.02 -16.16
C GLU A 217 -19.96 -13.83 -17.62
N GLU A 218 -21.12 -14.41 -17.98
CA GLU A 218 -21.76 -14.15 -19.26
C GLU A 218 -22.24 -12.70 -19.31
N VAL A 219 -21.74 -11.93 -20.28
CA VAL A 219 -22.12 -10.54 -20.45
C VAL A 219 -23.04 -10.39 -21.64
N THR A 220 -24.31 -10.09 -21.37
CA THR A 220 -25.30 -9.77 -22.40
C THR A 220 -25.42 -8.25 -22.61
N GLY A 221 -25.42 -7.80 -23.86
CA GLY A 221 -25.60 -6.38 -24.19
C GLY A 221 -24.31 -5.56 -24.02
N ARG A 222 -24.43 -4.34 -23.49
CA ARG A 222 -23.30 -3.41 -23.35
C ARG A 222 -22.54 -3.61 -22.05
N TRP A 223 -21.48 -4.41 -22.12
CA TRP A 223 -20.53 -4.64 -21.04
C TRP A 223 -20.06 -3.35 -20.34
N LEU A 224 -19.70 -2.32 -21.12
CA LEU A 224 -19.18 -1.07 -20.55
C LEU A 224 -20.19 -0.29 -19.70
N GLU A 225 -21.50 -0.48 -19.87
CA GLU A 225 -22.51 0.24 -19.08
C GLU A 225 -22.51 -0.18 -17.60
N GLN A 226 -22.03 -1.40 -17.32
CA GLN A 226 -21.91 -1.94 -15.95
C GLN A 226 -20.70 -1.36 -15.20
N THR A 227 -19.70 -0.81 -15.90
CA THR A 227 -18.46 -0.30 -15.29
C THR A 227 -18.64 0.93 -14.40
N SER A 228 -19.75 1.65 -14.60
CA SER A 228 -20.17 2.82 -13.81
C SER A 228 -21.32 2.50 -12.85
N GLN A 229 -21.67 1.23 -12.65
CA GLN A 229 -22.79 0.80 -11.80
C GLN A 229 -22.31 -0.06 -10.64
N GLU A 230 -23.08 -0.04 -9.53
CA GLU A 230 -22.99 -0.92 -8.35
C GLU A 230 -21.58 -1.46 -8.05
N LEU A 231 -21.28 -2.68 -8.52
CA LEU A 231 -20.08 -3.48 -8.25
C LEU A 231 -19.04 -3.44 -9.40
N GLY A 232 -19.29 -2.69 -10.47
CA GLY A 232 -18.48 -2.69 -11.68
C GLY A 232 -18.83 -3.84 -12.63
N ALA A 233 -18.22 -3.83 -13.82
CA ALA A 233 -18.46 -4.86 -14.83
C ALA A 233 -17.64 -6.12 -14.52
N PRO A 234 -18.21 -7.33 -14.63
CA PRO A 234 -17.47 -8.57 -14.45
C PRO A 234 -16.46 -8.79 -15.59
N ILE A 235 -15.51 -9.69 -15.34
CA ILE A 235 -14.65 -10.24 -16.39
C ILE A 235 -15.53 -11.10 -17.31
N PRO A 236 -15.62 -10.80 -18.63
CA PRO A 236 -16.43 -11.61 -19.53
C PRO A 236 -15.92 -13.05 -19.61
N ALA A 237 -16.82 -14.04 -19.55
CA ALA A 237 -16.47 -15.47 -19.52
C ALA A 237 -15.57 -15.89 -20.69
N GLN A 238 -15.84 -15.37 -21.90
CA GLN A 238 -15.03 -15.65 -23.08
C GLN A 238 -13.59 -15.10 -22.99
N ILE A 239 -13.36 -14.06 -22.19
CA ILE A 239 -12.03 -13.54 -21.90
C ILE A 239 -11.37 -14.36 -20.81
N ALA A 240 -12.12 -14.73 -19.78
CA ALA A 240 -11.65 -15.61 -18.73
C ALA A 240 -11.17 -16.96 -19.28
N ASP A 241 -11.91 -17.56 -20.21
CA ASP A 241 -11.52 -18.81 -20.88
C ASP A 241 -10.15 -18.73 -21.58
N ARG A 242 -9.82 -17.58 -22.19
CA ARG A 242 -8.53 -17.36 -22.89
C ARG A 242 -7.37 -17.07 -21.93
N LEU A 243 -7.69 -16.57 -20.74
CA LEU A 243 -6.70 -16.23 -19.72
C LEU A 243 -6.45 -17.38 -18.75
N ARG A 244 -7.45 -18.24 -18.50
CA ARG A 244 -7.42 -19.29 -17.49
C ARG A 244 -6.25 -20.25 -17.72
N GLY A 245 -5.54 -20.56 -16.63
CA GLY A 245 -4.36 -21.44 -16.65
C GLY A 245 -3.08 -20.76 -17.13
N ARG A 246 -3.11 -19.51 -17.61
CA ARG A 246 -1.88 -18.77 -17.92
C ARG A 246 -1.24 -18.26 -16.65
N GLU A 247 0.08 -18.35 -16.60
CA GLU A 247 0.90 -17.77 -15.54
C GLU A 247 1.30 -16.34 -15.89
N PHE A 248 1.27 -15.47 -14.89
CA PHE A 248 1.67 -14.07 -14.99
C PHE A 248 2.66 -13.77 -13.88
N SER A 249 3.76 -13.08 -14.20
CA SER A 249 4.76 -12.69 -13.20
C SER A 249 4.30 -11.53 -12.31
N THR A 250 3.40 -10.68 -12.83
CA THR A 250 2.85 -9.53 -12.13
C THR A 250 1.40 -9.29 -12.55
N PHE A 251 0.60 -8.61 -11.72
CA PHE A 251 -0.75 -8.21 -12.10
C PHE A 251 -0.75 -7.22 -13.28
N ALA A 252 0.36 -6.49 -13.50
CA ALA A 252 0.50 -5.64 -14.67
C ALA A 252 0.55 -6.47 -15.96
N ASP A 253 1.18 -7.65 -15.94
CA ASP A 253 1.19 -8.59 -17.06
C ASP A 253 -0.19 -9.20 -17.31
N PHE A 254 -0.90 -9.57 -16.24
CA PHE A 254 -2.29 -10.01 -16.34
C PHE A 254 -3.17 -8.93 -16.96
N ARG A 255 -3.12 -7.69 -16.45
CA ARG A 255 -3.89 -6.55 -16.99
C ARG A 255 -3.57 -6.30 -18.47
N ARG A 256 -2.30 -6.40 -18.85
CA ARG A 256 -1.85 -6.23 -20.23
C ARG A 256 -2.45 -7.30 -21.14
N ALA A 257 -2.34 -8.56 -20.73
CA ALA A 257 -2.95 -9.67 -21.46
C ALA A 257 -4.49 -9.54 -21.53
N PHE A 258 -5.13 -9.18 -20.43
CA PHE A 258 -6.58 -8.96 -20.37
C PHE A 258 -7.05 -7.95 -21.43
N TRP A 259 -6.44 -6.77 -21.50
CA TRP A 259 -6.84 -5.77 -22.49
C TRP A 259 -6.53 -6.18 -23.94
N MET A 260 -5.47 -6.95 -24.16
CA MET A 260 -5.19 -7.53 -25.48
C MET A 260 -6.26 -8.55 -25.90
N GLU A 261 -6.71 -9.42 -24.98
CA GLU A 261 -7.78 -10.38 -25.27
C GLU A 261 -9.12 -9.66 -25.55
N VAL A 262 -9.42 -8.59 -24.81
CA VAL A 262 -10.61 -7.76 -25.06
C VAL A 262 -10.51 -7.04 -26.42
N ALA A 263 -9.32 -6.56 -26.80
CA ALA A 263 -9.10 -5.93 -28.11
C ALA A 263 -9.27 -6.90 -29.28
N ASN A 264 -8.89 -8.17 -29.08
CA ASN A 264 -8.99 -9.24 -30.07
C ASN A 264 -10.40 -9.85 -30.14
N ASP A 265 -11.26 -9.61 -29.14
CA ASP A 265 -12.62 -10.07 -29.17
C ASP A 265 -13.50 -9.14 -30.03
N PRO A 266 -14.14 -9.65 -31.11
CA PRO A 266 -14.88 -8.81 -32.04
C PRO A 266 -16.09 -8.15 -31.38
N THR A 267 -16.77 -8.83 -30.46
CA THR A 267 -17.99 -8.31 -29.82
C THR A 267 -17.68 -7.29 -28.73
N LEU A 268 -16.63 -7.52 -27.92
CA LEU A 268 -16.24 -6.59 -26.87
C LEU A 268 -15.50 -5.38 -27.42
N SER A 269 -14.57 -5.56 -28.37
CA SER A 269 -13.76 -4.47 -28.92
C SER A 269 -14.59 -3.42 -29.69
N GLU A 270 -15.73 -3.82 -30.26
CA GLU A 270 -16.68 -2.92 -30.94
C GLU A 270 -17.29 -1.87 -30.02
N GLN A 271 -17.30 -2.11 -28.70
CA GLN A 271 -17.79 -1.13 -27.73
C GLN A 271 -16.80 0.02 -27.49
N PHE A 272 -15.57 -0.08 -28.00
CA PHE A 272 -14.51 0.91 -27.82
C PHE A 272 -14.28 1.73 -29.09
N ILE A 273 -14.01 3.02 -28.92
CA ILE A 273 -13.55 3.88 -30.01
C ILE A 273 -12.18 3.43 -30.53
N LEU A 274 -11.89 3.74 -31.80
CA LEU A 274 -10.65 3.29 -32.47
C LEU A 274 -9.36 3.61 -31.69
N PRO A 275 -9.17 4.81 -31.09
CA PRO A 275 -7.98 5.07 -30.27
C PRO A 275 -7.82 4.11 -29.08
N ASN A 276 -8.93 3.75 -28.42
CA ASN A 276 -8.91 2.80 -27.31
C ASN A 276 -8.57 1.39 -27.79
N ARG A 277 -9.13 0.96 -28.93
CA ARG A 277 -8.82 -0.35 -29.53
C ARG A 277 -7.33 -0.50 -29.84
N ILE A 278 -6.69 0.56 -30.34
CA ILE A 278 -5.25 0.57 -30.64
C ILE A 278 -4.43 0.39 -29.35
N ILE A 279 -4.69 1.19 -28.32
CA ILE A 279 -3.89 1.09 -27.07
C ILE A 279 -4.17 -0.20 -26.31
N MET A 280 -5.37 -0.77 -26.40
CA MET A 280 -5.70 -2.07 -25.82
C MET A 280 -4.98 -3.22 -26.54
N ALA A 281 -4.79 -3.13 -27.86
CA ALA A 281 -3.98 -4.09 -28.61
C ALA A 281 -2.49 -4.05 -28.20
N ASP A 282 -2.00 -2.90 -27.72
CA ASP A 282 -0.71 -2.74 -27.05
C ASP A 282 -0.75 -3.15 -25.55
N GLY A 283 -1.91 -3.62 -25.07
CA GLY A 283 -2.15 -4.03 -23.69
C GLY A 283 -2.20 -2.90 -22.66
N LYS A 284 -2.48 -1.67 -23.09
CA LYS A 284 -2.75 -0.54 -22.19
C LYS A 284 -4.24 -0.50 -21.84
N SER A 285 -4.55 -0.07 -20.62
CA SER A 285 -5.95 0.19 -20.25
C SER A 285 -6.57 1.28 -21.14
N PRO A 286 -7.80 1.08 -21.64
CA PRO A 286 -8.52 2.08 -22.41
C PRO A 286 -8.91 3.29 -21.55
N TYR A 287 -9.02 4.46 -22.18
CA TYR A 287 -9.53 5.68 -21.55
C TYR A 287 -11.03 5.59 -21.29
N THR A 288 -11.47 6.11 -20.16
CA THR A 288 -12.90 6.34 -19.87
C THR A 288 -13.36 7.66 -20.50
N ILE A 289 -14.69 7.83 -20.57
CA ILE A 289 -15.30 9.12 -20.94
C ILE A 289 -14.94 10.19 -19.91
N SER A 290 -14.82 11.45 -20.35
CA SER A 290 -14.34 12.54 -19.49
C SER A 290 -15.16 12.73 -18.23
N SER A 291 -16.47 12.47 -18.29
CA SER A 291 -17.30 12.51 -17.09
C SER A 291 -16.79 11.51 -16.07
N GLU A 292 -16.38 10.31 -16.41
CA GLU A 292 -16.03 9.22 -15.48
C GLU A 292 -14.58 9.27 -14.93
N ARG A 293 -13.82 10.33 -15.24
CA ARG A 293 -12.44 10.53 -14.79
C ARG A 293 -12.40 11.27 -13.45
N VAL A 294 -11.34 11.04 -12.67
CA VAL A 294 -11.09 11.77 -11.41
C VAL A 294 -9.61 12.12 -11.28
N GLY A 295 -9.28 13.41 -11.40
CA GLY A 295 -7.89 13.88 -11.41
C GLY A 295 -7.08 13.21 -12.54
N GLY A 296 -5.90 12.70 -12.21
CA GLY A 296 -5.06 11.94 -13.16
C GLY A 296 -5.52 10.51 -13.46
N ARG A 297 -6.61 10.03 -12.85
CA ARG A 297 -7.17 8.70 -13.10
C ARG A 297 -8.18 8.80 -14.24
N GLU A 298 -7.73 8.41 -15.44
CA GLU A 298 -8.47 8.61 -16.69
C GLU A 298 -8.84 7.32 -17.45
N ARG A 299 -8.41 6.17 -16.94
CA ARG A 299 -8.49 4.88 -17.63
C ARG A 299 -9.31 3.90 -16.82
N PHE A 300 -9.86 2.88 -17.48
CA PHE A 300 -10.54 1.79 -16.79
C PHE A 300 -9.56 1.06 -15.85
N GLU A 301 -10.07 0.69 -14.68
CA GLU A 301 -9.32 0.08 -13.60
C GLU A 301 -9.88 -1.31 -13.29
N ILE A 302 -9.01 -2.24 -12.86
CA ILE A 302 -9.42 -3.58 -12.44
C ILE A 302 -9.36 -3.62 -10.90
N HIS A 303 -10.53 -3.76 -10.30
CA HIS A 303 -10.80 -3.82 -8.86
C HIS A 303 -10.93 -5.27 -8.40
N HIS A 304 -10.53 -5.55 -7.15
CA HIS A 304 -10.74 -6.85 -6.51
C HIS A 304 -11.90 -6.73 -5.54
N THR A 305 -12.96 -7.52 -5.72
CA THR A 305 -14.20 -7.43 -4.93
C THR A 305 -13.99 -7.83 -3.46
N HIS A 306 -13.28 -8.94 -3.25
CA HIS A 306 -12.62 -9.31 -2.02
C HIS A 306 -11.18 -8.80 -2.12
N GLU A 307 -10.88 -7.76 -1.34
CA GLU A 307 -9.60 -7.08 -1.40
C GLU A 307 -8.45 -8.02 -1.01
N ILE A 308 -7.32 -7.87 -1.69
CA ILE A 308 -6.16 -8.74 -1.48
C ILE A 308 -5.63 -8.62 -0.05
N GLN A 309 -5.66 -7.41 0.53
CA GLN A 309 -5.28 -7.17 1.92
C GLN A 309 -6.16 -7.93 2.94
N HIS A 310 -7.30 -8.47 2.50
CA HIS A 310 -8.21 -9.27 3.31
C HIS A 310 -8.24 -10.76 2.90
N GLY A 311 -7.28 -11.21 2.09
CA GLY A 311 -7.18 -12.59 1.60
C GLY A 311 -7.74 -12.82 0.21
N GLY A 312 -8.08 -11.75 -0.52
CA GLY A 312 -8.53 -11.82 -1.91
C GLY A 312 -7.51 -12.44 -2.87
N ALA A 313 -7.95 -13.42 -3.65
CA ALA A 313 -7.12 -14.01 -4.70
C ALA A 313 -6.79 -12.99 -5.79
N VAL A 314 -5.50 -12.86 -6.13
CA VAL A 314 -4.96 -11.84 -7.05
C VAL A 314 -5.36 -12.08 -8.51
N TYR A 315 -5.41 -13.35 -8.93
CA TYR A 315 -5.65 -13.75 -10.32
C TYR A 315 -6.93 -14.56 -10.51
N ASP A 316 -7.81 -14.58 -9.52
CA ASP A 316 -9.15 -15.14 -9.66
C ASP A 316 -10.04 -14.14 -10.37
N MET A 317 -10.38 -14.40 -11.62
CA MET A 317 -11.19 -13.52 -12.46
C MET A 317 -12.62 -13.36 -11.95
N ASP A 318 -13.11 -14.26 -11.09
CA ASP A 318 -14.41 -14.11 -10.43
C ASP A 318 -14.35 -13.03 -9.33
N ASN A 319 -13.16 -12.83 -8.75
CA ASN A 319 -12.86 -11.77 -7.79
C ASN A 319 -12.59 -10.40 -8.45
N LEU A 320 -12.53 -10.31 -9.78
CA LEU A 320 -12.16 -9.08 -10.48
C LEU A 320 -13.36 -8.35 -11.10
N ARG A 321 -13.33 -7.02 -11.06
CA ARG A 321 -14.31 -6.14 -11.70
C ARG A 321 -13.63 -5.00 -12.45
N VAL A 322 -14.11 -4.66 -13.64
CA VAL A 322 -13.68 -3.50 -14.44
C VAL A 322 -14.55 -2.30 -14.07
N MET A 323 -13.91 -1.19 -13.73
CA MET A 323 -14.60 -0.01 -13.21
C MET A 323 -14.05 1.28 -13.81
N THR A 324 -14.88 2.32 -13.81
CA THR A 324 -14.37 3.67 -14.02
C THR A 324 -13.68 4.22 -12.77
N PRO A 325 -12.74 5.17 -12.91
CA PRO A 325 -12.10 5.83 -11.78
C PRO A 325 -13.08 6.42 -10.76
N ARG A 326 -14.14 7.09 -11.23
CA ARG A 326 -15.18 7.62 -10.35
C ARG A 326 -15.84 6.51 -9.53
N GLN A 327 -16.38 5.49 -10.20
CA GLN A 327 -17.12 4.42 -9.51
C GLN A 327 -16.22 3.67 -8.51
N HIS A 328 -14.95 3.44 -8.87
CA HIS A 328 -14.01 2.79 -7.97
C HIS A 328 -13.75 3.62 -6.70
N ILE A 329 -13.71 4.95 -6.80
CA ILE A 329 -13.62 5.83 -5.61
C ILE A 329 -14.88 5.76 -4.76
N ASP A 330 -16.05 5.76 -5.38
CA ASP A 330 -17.33 5.77 -4.68
C ASP A 330 -17.57 4.49 -3.86
N ILE A 331 -17.16 3.33 -4.37
CA ILE A 331 -17.19 2.06 -3.60
C ILE A 331 -16.30 2.15 -2.36
N HIS A 332 -15.09 2.68 -2.49
CA HIS A 332 -14.16 2.78 -1.35
C HIS A 332 -14.53 3.87 -0.35
N ARG A 333 -15.34 4.85 -0.74
CA ARG A 333 -15.93 5.82 0.19
C ARG A 333 -17.07 5.23 1.01
N THR A 334 -17.86 4.34 0.42
CA THR A 334 -19.08 3.80 1.04
C THR A 334 -18.83 2.55 1.90
N ARG A 335 -17.70 1.86 1.71
CA ARG A 335 -17.28 0.69 2.50
C ARG A 335 -16.44 1.02 3.76
N ARG A 336 -16.28 2.30 4.12
CA ARG A 336 -15.58 2.75 5.34
C ARG A 336 -16.43 2.69 6.60
#